data_AF-A0A7V5PY88-F1
#
_entry.id   AF-A0A7V5PY88-F1
#
_cell.length_a   1.000
_cell.length_b   1.000
_cell.length_c   1.000
_cell.angle_alpha   90.00
_cell.angle_beta   90.00
_cell.angle_gamma   90.00
#
_symmetry.space_group_name_H-M   'P 1'
#
loop_
_entity.id
_entity.type
_entity.pdbx_description
1 polymer ?
#
loop_
_entity_poly.entity_id
_entity_poly.type
_entity_poly.pdbx_seq_one_letter_code
_entity_poly.pdbx_strand_id
1 'polypeptide(L)'
;MVDGRSIWAAFRFEWRRSLSGFRIASWCVLAFFTPVLIFLVQSRSRADVSQLVMGSVIFVLVVEVTCLLGLLLWGAPLIQSELESNSWIYLAVRPRGRIHLLLGKYVNAVTWVFLAALTAISITAPFVWMVRVGQFWTVIVTLAFLSSLSYGALYVLMAVIFPKRAMVFAVAYTLIFEGLVSLVPATVNRLTIQYRLRSLLFRWMDWYERIPEDARILLSKAPAWQNVGFLLGLTALLLGAAVVIIQYREYAVNSPD
;
A
#
# COMPACT_ATOMS: atom_id res chain seq x y z
N MET A 1 18.12 -19.69 -10.23
CA MET A 1 18.63 -18.46 -9.58
C MET A 1 18.06 -17.26 -10.31
N VAL A 2 17.47 -16.34 -9.56
CA VAL A 2 16.94 -15.06 -10.08
C VAL A 2 18.09 -14.07 -10.03
N ASP A 3 18.60 -13.63 -11.18
CA ASP A 3 19.73 -12.69 -11.20
C ASP A 3 19.29 -11.31 -10.73
N GLY A 4 19.86 -10.82 -9.62
CA GLY A 4 19.51 -9.50 -9.06
C GLY A 4 19.76 -8.33 -10.03
N ARG A 5 20.69 -8.49 -10.97
CA ARG A 5 21.02 -7.50 -12.00
C ARG A 5 19.89 -7.27 -12.99
N SER A 6 19.13 -8.30 -13.36
CA SER A 6 18.01 -8.16 -14.29
C SER A 6 16.79 -7.53 -13.63
N ILE A 7 16.55 -7.78 -12.33
CA ILE A 7 15.54 -7.07 -11.55
C ILE A 7 15.88 -5.58 -11.47
N TRP A 8 17.13 -5.25 -11.17
CA TRP A 8 17.58 -3.86 -11.09
C TRP A 8 17.44 -3.11 -12.42
N ALA A 9 17.76 -3.78 -13.53
CA ALA A 9 17.57 -3.21 -14.86
C ALA A 9 16.08 -2.94 -15.17
N ALA A 10 15.19 -3.88 -14.85
CA ALA A 10 13.75 -3.69 -14.99
C ALA A 10 13.23 -2.56 -14.10
N PHE A 11 13.68 -2.49 -12.85
CA PHE A 11 13.34 -1.40 -11.94
C PHE A 11 13.81 -0.05 -12.48
N ARG A 12 15.07 0.07 -12.92
CA ARG A 12 15.61 1.33 -13.47
C ARG A 12 14.88 1.78 -14.73
N PHE A 13 14.50 0.83 -15.59
CA PHE A 13 13.71 1.12 -16.78
C PHE A 13 12.32 1.65 -16.41
N GLU A 14 11.62 0.96 -15.51
CA GLU A 14 10.28 1.36 -15.05
C GLU A 14 10.31 2.66 -14.22
N TRP A 15 11.39 2.91 -13.47
CA TRP A 15 11.60 4.17 -12.75
C TRP A 15 11.67 5.35 -13.71
N ARG A 16 12.48 5.23 -14.78
CA ARG A 16 12.58 6.26 -15.82
C ARG A 16 11.27 6.43 -16.59
N ARG A 17 10.58 5.33 -16.89
CA ARG A 17 9.26 5.33 -17.55
C ARG A 17 8.17 5.97 -16.68
N SER A 18 8.28 5.86 -15.36
CA SER A 18 7.35 6.49 -14.41
C SER A 18 7.53 8.00 -14.27
N LEU A 19 8.64 8.58 -14.73
CA LEU A 19 8.89 10.03 -14.71
C LEU A 19 8.16 10.75 -15.85
N SER A 20 6.88 10.44 -16.07
CA SER A 20 6.02 11.23 -16.96
C SER A 20 5.35 12.36 -16.19
N GLY A 21 5.15 13.52 -16.82
CA GLY A 21 4.55 14.69 -16.17
C GLY A 21 3.19 14.38 -15.53
N PHE A 22 2.37 13.55 -16.19
CA PHE A 22 1.08 13.11 -15.65
C PHE A 22 1.23 12.26 -14.37
N ARG A 23 2.20 11.34 -14.32
CA ARG A 23 2.45 10.49 -13.13
C ARG A 23 3.02 11.29 -11.97
N ILE A 24 3.86 12.28 -12.26
CA ILE A 24 4.37 13.21 -11.24
C ILE A 24 3.23 14.06 -10.70
N ALA A 25 2.34 14.56 -11.57
CA ALA A 25 1.17 15.32 -11.14
C ALA A 25 0.24 14.49 -10.24
N SER A 26 -0.07 13.24 -10.62
CA SER A 26 -0.90 12.36 -9.78
C SER A 26 -0.21 12.01 -8.45
N TRP A 27 1.12 11.87 -8.46
CA TRP A 27 1.91 11.70 -7.25
C TRP A 27 1.86 12.92 -6.33
N CYS A 28 2.01 14.12 -6.88
CA CYS A 28 1.85 15.37 -6.13
C CYS A 28 0.46 15.46 -5.51
N VAL A 29 -0.60 15.18 -6.28
CA VAL A 29 -1.98 15.21 -5.77
C VAL A 29 -2.12 14.26 -4.56
N LEU A 30 -1.62 13.03 -4.65
CA LEU A 30 -1.69 12.07 -3.55
C LEU A 30 -0.83 12.47 -2.34
N ALA A 31 0.35 13.02 -2.57
CA ALA A 31 1.25 13.48 -1.51
C ALA A 31 0.70 14.71 -0.76
N PHE A 32 0.09 15.65 -1.48
CA PHE A 32 -0.48 16.88 -0.90
C PHE A 32 -1.89 16.68 -0.34
N PHE A 33 -2.62 15.64 -0.75
CA PHE A 33 -3.98 15.38 -0.29
C PHE A 33 -4.10 15.39 1.24
N THR A 34 -3.25 14.61 1.92
CA THR A 34 -3.27 14.49 3.38
C THR A 34 -2.91 15.80 4.11
N PRO A 35 -1.78 16.47 3.83
CA PRO A 35 -1.45 17.72 4.51
C PRO A 35 -2.48 18.83 4.25
N VAL A 36 -3.05 18.90 3.04
CA VAL A 36 -4.13 19.87 2.73
C VAL A 36 -5.36 19.60 3.58
N LEU A 37 -5.80 18.34 3.71
CA LEU A 37 -6.96 18.01 4.55
C LEU A 37 -6.72 18.33 6.03
N ILE A 38 -5.55 17.96 6.57
CA ILE A 38 -5.22 18.27 7.97
C ILE A 38 -5.17 19.77 8.21
N PHE A 39 -4.58 20.53 7.28
CA PHE A 39 -4.55 21.99 7.36
C PHE A 39 -5.96 22.60 7.33
N LEU A 40 -6.85 22.10 6.47
CA LEU A 40 -8.25 22.56 6.40
C LEU A 40 -9.03 22.23 7.69
N VAL A 41 -8.84 21.03 8.25
CA VAL A 41 -9.49 20.64 9.51
C VAL A 41 -9.01 21.54 10.67
N GLN A 42 -7.71 21.81 10.77
CA GLN A 42 -7.17 22.64 11.83
C GLN A 42 -7.56 24.12 11.71
N SER A 43 -7.57 24.67 10.49
CA SER A 43 -7.98 26.07 10.28
C SER A 43 -9.45 26.32 10.61
N ARG A 44 -10.29 25.28 10.60
CA ARG A 44 -11.72 25.36 10.92
C ARG A 44 -12.06 24.91 12.34
N SER A 45 -11.25 24.06 12.96
CA SER A 45 -11.51 23.57 14.31
C SER A 45 -11.17 24.62 15.36
N ARG A 46 -12.17 25.06 16.14
CA ARG A 46 -11.97 25.92 17.32
C ARG A 46 -11.72 25.12 18.61
N ALA A 47 -11.91 23.80 18.58
CA ALA A 47 -11.76 22.92 19.72
C ALA A 47 -10.40 22.21 19.70
N ASP A 48 -9.79 22.07 20.88
CA ASP A 48 -8.59 21.26 21.08
C ASP A 48 -8.92 19.79 20.83
N VAL A 49 -8.53 19.30 19.65
CA VAL A 49 -8.69 17.89 19.28
C VAL A 49 -7.69 17.06 20.05
N SER A 50 -8.17 16.01 20.74
CA SER A 50 -7.29 15.06 21.43
C SER A 50 -6.24 14.48 20.50
N GLN A 51 -5.00 14.40 20.99
CA GLN A 51 -3.85 13.86 20.25
C GLN A 51 -4.10 12.45 19.70
N LEU A 52 -4.89 11.64 20.41
CA LEU A 52 -5.24 10.29 20.00
C LEU A 52 -6.14 10.27 18.76
N VAL A 53 -7.11 11.19 18.70
CA VAL A 53 -8.02 11.33 17.55
C VAL A 53 -7.24 11.85 16.35
N MET A 54 -6.46 12.91 16.54
CA MET A 54 -5.64 13.50 15.47
C MET A 54 -4.64 12.46 14.90
N GLY A 55 -3.95 11.72 15.76
CA GLY A 55 -3.03 10.67 15.34
C GLY A 55 -3.69 9.52 14.58
N SER A 56 -4.90 9.13 14.98
CA SER A 56 -5.68 8.11 14.27
C SER A 56 -6.14 8.59 12.89
N VAL A 57 -6.56 9.86 12.78
CA VAL A 57 -6.94 10.47 11.49
C VAL A 57 -5.74 10.54 10.54
N ILE A 58 -4.58 10.99 11.02
CA ILE A 58 -3.36 11.03 10.20
C ILE A 58 -2.94 9.62 9.78
N PHE A 59 -3.05 8.63 10.66
CA PHE A 59 -2.79 7.24 10.29
C PHE A 59 -3.71 6.76 9.16
N VAL A 60 -5.02 7.00 9.26
CA VAL A 60 -5.97 6.65 8.20
C VAL A 60 -5.62 7.38 6.90
N LEU A 61 -5.37 8.69 6.94
CA LEU A 61 -5.09 9.45 5.72
C LEU A 61 -3.76 9.07 5.07
N VAL A 62 -2.67 8.96 5.84
CA VAL A 62 -1.34 8.66 5.29
C VAL A 62 -1.20 7.17 4.95
N VAL A 63 -1.51 6.27 5.89
CA VAL A 63 -1.19 4.85 5.76
C VAL A 63 -2.27 4.07 5.03
N GLU A 64 -3.54 4.48 5.13
CA GLU A 64 -4.62 3.82 4.41
C GLU A 64 -4.91 4.55 3.11
N VAL A 65 -5.31 5.82 3.15
CA VAL A 65 -5.77 6.53 1.94
C VAL A 65 -4.62 6.74 0.95
N THR A 66 -3.51 7.38 1.35
CA THR A 66 -2.39 7.64 0.42
C THR A 66 -1.78 6.34 -0.08
N CYS A 67 -1.55 5.34 0.79
CA CYS A 67 -0.95 4.08 0.35
C CYS A 67 -1.89 3.23 -0.53
N LEU A 68 -3.16 3.06 -0.16
CA LEU A 68 -4.10 2.24 -0.93
C LEU A 68 -4.43 2.89 -2.28
N LEU A 69 -4.70 4.20 -2.31
CA LEU A 69 -4.98 4.90 -3.57
C LEU A 69 -3.74 4.95 -4.46
N GLY A 70 -2.55 5.17 -3.89
CA GLY A 70 -1.32 5.09 -4.66
C GLY A 70 -1.10 3.70 -5.25
N LEU A 71 -1.23 2.65 -4.45
CA LEU A 71 -1.10 1.28 -4.96
C LEU A 71 -2.20 0.91 -5.97
N LEU A 72 -3.40 1.48 -5.86
CA LEU A 72 -4.44 1.30 -6.88
C LEU A 72 -4.01 1.93 -8.20
N LEU A 73 -3.37 3.09 -8.16
CA LEU A 73 -2.93 3.81 -9.36
C LEU A 73 -1.72 3.16 -10.03
N TRP A 74 -0.73 2.68 -9.25
CA TRP A 74 0.52 2.14 -9.80
C TRP A 74 0.61 0.61 -9.78
N GLY A 75 -0.02 -0.04 -8.81
CA GLY A 75 0.04 -1.48 -8.60
C GLY A 75 -1.07 -2.26 -9.30
N ALA A 76 -2.31 -1.78 -9.32
CA ALA A 76 -3.41 -2.51 -9.96
C ALA A 76 -3.28 -2.62 -11.50
N PRO A 77 -2.87 -1.58 -12.26
CA PRO A 77 -2.72 -1.68 -13.72
C PRO A 77 -1.39 -2.28 -14.19
N LEU A 78 -0.67 -3.02 -13.32
CA LEU A 78 0.68 -3.55 -13.58
C LEU A 78 0.78 -4.36 -14.88
N ILE A 79 -0.18 -5.26 -15.06
CA ILE A 79 -0.25 -6.23 -16.16
C ILE A 79 -1.18 -5.72 -17.26
N GLN A 80 -2.28 -5.07 -16.87
CA GLN A 80 -3.24 -4.50 -17.80
C GLN A 80 -2.55 -3.55 -18.80
N SER A 81 -1.67 -2.67 -18.32
CA SER A 81 -0.93 -1.74 -19.20
C SER A 81 -0.02 -2.43 -20.23
N GLU A 82 0.46 -3.64 -19.96
CA GLU A 82 1.28 -4.42 -20.90
C GLU A 82 0.42 -5.24 -21.87
N LEU A 83 -0.77 -5.65 -21.43
CA LEU A 83 -1.76 -6.29 -22.30
C LEU A 83 -2.32 -5.29 -23.31
N GLU A 84 -2.64 -4.07 -22.87
CA GLU A 84 -3.15 -3.00 -23.74
C GLU A 84 -2.12 -2.51 -24.76
N SER A 85 -0.83 -2.55 -24.41
CA SER A 85 0.25 -2.12 -25.31
C SER A 85 0.83 -3.23 -26.20
N ASN A 86 0.25 -4.44 -26.18
CA ASN A 86 0.72 -5.64 -26.91
C ASN A 86 2.20 -6.00 -26.66
N SER A 87 2.82 -5.45 -25.62
CA SER A 87 4.20 -5.72 -25.23
C SER A 87 4.36 -7.10 -24.59
N TRP A 88 3.24 -7.71 -24.16
CA TRP A 88 3.21 -9.02 -23.52
C TRP A 88 3.86 -10.13 -24.35
N ILE A 89 3.70 -10.08 -25.69
CA ILE A 89 4.26 -11.09 -26.60
C ILE A 89 5.79 -11.11 -26.51
N TYR A 90 6.43 -9.94 -26.52
CA TYR A 90 7.89 -9.83 -26.41
C TYR A 90 8.43 -10.34 -25.08
N LEU A 91 7.64 -10.17 -24.00
CA LEU A 91 7.97 -10.64 -22.66
C LEU A 91 7.78 -12.15 -22.50
N ALA A 92 6.86 -12.73 -23.29
CA ALA A 92 6.60 -14.17 -23.29
C ALA A 92 7.73 -14.98 -23.91
N VAL A 93 8.50 -14.41 -24.84
CA VAL A 93 9.61 -15.08 -25.55
C VAL A 93 10.91 -15.11 -24.72
N ARG A 94 11.09 -14.19 -23.76
CA ARG A 94 12.31 -14.16 -22.92
C ARG A 94 12.22 -15.14 -21.74
N PRO A 95 13.22 -16.03 -21.54
CA PRO A 95 13.29 -16.87 -20.36
C PRO A 95 13.24 -16.01 -19.08
N ARG A 96 12.30 -16.30 -18.18
CA ARG A 96 12.06 -15.57 -16.91
C ARG A 96 11.71 -14.08 -17.04
N GLY A 97 11.51 -13.54 -18.24
CA GLY A 97 11.21 -12.10 -18.44
C GLY A 97 9.99 -11.61 -17.67
N ARG A 98 8.95 -12.44 -17.59
CA ARG A 98 7.68 -12.16 -16.89
C ARG A 98 7.89 -11.91 -15.39
N ILE A 99 8.74 -12.71 -14.74
CA ILE A 99 8.99 -12.62 -13.29
C ILE A 99 9.75 -11.33 -12.98
N HIS A 100 10.80 -11.03 -13.75
CA HIS A 100 11.61 -9.84 -13.56
C HIS A 100 10.81 -8.55 -13.78
N LEU A 101 9.90 -8.55 -14.76
CA LEU A 101 9.00 -7.42 -15.00
C LEU A 101 8.04 -7.22 -13.82
N LEU A 102 7.37 -8.29 -13.38
CA LEU A 102 6.41 -8.22 -12.26
C LEU A 102 7.08 -7.70 -10.99
N LEU A 103 8.24 -8.26 -10.63
CA LEU A 103 8.98 -7.83 -9.44
C LEU A 103 9.52 -6.40 -9.60
N GLY A 104 10.05 -6.05 -10.77
CA GLY A 104 10.54 -4.69 -11.03
C GLY A 104 9.44 -3.64 -10.90
N LYS A 105 8.25 -3.90 -11.46
CA LYS A 105 7.11 -3.00 -11.36
C LYS A 105 6.51 -2.95 -9.94
N TYR A 106 6.49 -4.08 -9.22
CA TYR A 106 6.11 -4.11 -7.81
C TYR A 106 7.01 -3.20 -6.98
N VAL A 107 8.34 -3.35 -7.08
CA VAL A 107 9.30 -2.51 -6.35
C VAL A 107 9.16 -1.03 -6.74
N ASN A 108 8.93 -0.74 -8.03
CA ASN A 108 8.63 0.63 -8.49
C ASN A 108 7.39 1.20 -7.82
N ALA A 109 6.26 0.47 -7.85
CA ALA A 109 5.01 0.91 -7.22
C ALA A 109 5.18 1.13 -5.70
N VAL A 110 5.81 0.19 -5.00
CA VAL A 110 6.10 0.32 -3.56
C VAL A 110 6.95 1.55 -3.28
N THR A 111 7.98 1.81 -4.10
CA THR A 111 8.89 2.95 -3.92
C THR A 111 8.15 4.28 -4.11
N TRP A 112 7.36 4.41 -5.19
CA TRP A 112 6.59 5.62 -5.46
C TRP A 112 5.56 5.93 -4.38
N VAL A 113 4.85 4.90 -3.92
CA VAL A 113 3.84 5.04 -2.87
C VAL A 113 4.48 5.36 -1.52
N PHE A 114 5.60 4.70 -1.20
CA PHE A 114 6.34 4.98 0.02
C PHE A 114 6.87 6.43 0.03
N LEU A 115 7.40 6.91 -1.09
CA LEU A 115 7.84 8.30 -1.22
C LEU A 115 6.66 9.28 -1.08
N ALA A 116 5.48 8.97 -1.63
CA ALA A 116 4.28 9.79 -1.46
C ALA A 116 3.86 9.88 0.01
N ALA A 117 3.88 8.75 0.73
CA ALA A 117 3.55 8.71 2.14
C ALA A 117 4.61 9.45 2.99
N LEU A 118 5.89 9.33 2.64
CA LEU A 118 7.00 10.02 3.30
C LEU A 118 6.89 11.54 3.15
N THR A 119 6.56 12.03 1.96
CA THR A 119 6.34 13.47 1.76
C THR A 119 5.06 13.95 2.46
N ALA A 120 3.97 13.20 2.38
CA ALA A 120 2.72 13.51 3.08
C ALA A 120 2.94 13.67 4.59
N ILE A 121 3.61 12.72 5.25
CA ILE A 121 3.87 12.80 6.70
C ILE A 121 4.87 13.90 7.05
N SER A 122 5.91 14.11 6.24
CA SER A 122 6.92 15.13 6.51
C SER A 122 6.35 16.55 6.41
N ILE A 123 5.42 16.77 5.49
CA ILE A 123 4.70 18.04 5.37
C ILE A 123 3.68 18.18 6.51
N THR A 124 2.99 17.10 6.89
CA THR A 124 1.95 17.14 7.93
C THR A 124 2.52 17.31 9.34
N ALA A 125 3.68 16.70 9.63
CA ALA A 125 4.30 16.69 10.96
C ALA A 125 4.43 18.07 11.65
N PRO A 126 4.92 19.14 11.00
CA PRO A 126 5.02 20.46 11.64
C PRO A 126 3.68 21.11 11.96
N PHE A 127 2.59 20.72 11.28
CA PHE A 127 1.26 21.27 11.56
C PHE A 127 0.61 20.61 12.78
N VAL A 128 1.14 19.52 13.32
CA VAL A 128 0.46 18.74 14.35
C VAL A 128 1.06 19.02 15.72
N TRP A 129 0.20 19.48 16.65
CA TRP A 129 0.54 19.66 18.06
C TRP A 129 0.65 18.31 18.80
N MET A 130 1.76 17.60 18.61
CA MET A 130 2.07 16.35 19.33
C MET A 130 3.29 16.50 20.24
N VAL A 131 3.21 15.92 21.45
CA VAL A 131 4.34 15.94 22.42
C VAL A 131 5.55 15.16 21.89
N ARG A 132 5.34 14.09 21.11
CA ARG A 132 6.38 13.18 20.62
C ARG A 132 6.38 13.10 19.09
N VAL A 133 6.59 14.24 18.42
CA VAL A 133 6.57 14.35 16.94
C VAL A 133 7.55 13.38 16.29
N GLY A 134 8.77 13.25 16.83
CA GLY A 134 9.81 12.36 16.28
C GLY A 134 9.40 10.88 16.29
N GLN A 135 8.85 10.40 17.42
CA GLN A 135 8.35 9.02 17.54
C GLN A 135 7.14 8.80 16.62
N PHE A 136 6.23 9.77 16.53
CA PHE A 136 5.07 9.65 15.65
C PHE A 136 5.48 9.57 14.17
N TRP A 137 6.41 10.42 13.75
CA TRP A 137 6.93 10.41 12.38
C TRP A 137 7.58 9.06 12.04
N THR A 138 8.46 8.53 12.91
CA THR A 138 9.12 7.24 12.66
C THR A 138 8.14 6.07 12.63
N VAL A 139 7.14 6.08 13.51
CA VAL A 139 6.06 5.09 13.55
C VAL A 139 5.26 5.12 12.25
N ILE A 140 4.77 6.29 11.82
CA ILE A 140 3.98 6.40 10.60
C ILE A 140 4.79 6.03 9.36
N VAL A 141 6.05 6.44 9.27
CA VAL A 141 6.94 6.05 8.16
C VAL A 141 7.12 4.53 8.10
N THR A 142 7.34 3.89 9.26
CA THR A 142 7.50 2.43 9.34
C THR A 142 6.20 1.71 8.96
N LEU A 143 5.05 2.22 9.41
CA LEU A 143 3.74 1.67 9.06
C LEU A 143 3.41 1.86 7.58
N ALA A 144 3.74 3.02 7.00
CA ALA A 144 3.56 3.29 5.58
C ALA A 144 4.42 2.35 4.72
N PHE A 145 5.64 2.04 5.16
CA PHE A 145 6.50 1.05 4.50
C PHE A 145 5.93 -0.37 4.56
N LEU A 146 5.45 -0.80 5.74
CA LEU A 146 4.81 -2.10 5.90
C LEU A 146 3.50 -2.22 5.11
N SER A 147 2.73 -1.13 5.08
CA SER A 147 1.49 -0.99 4.32
C SER A 147 1.75 -1.13 2.82
N SER A 148 2.71 -0.36 2.29
CA SER A 148 3.03 -0.38 0.86
C SER A 148 3.52 -1.75 0.39
N LEU A 149 4.34 -2.44 1.20
CA LEU A 149 4.78 -3.81 0.94
C LEU A 149 3.60 -4.79 0.86
N SER A 150 2.77 -4.82 1.91
CA SER A 150 1.71 -5.83 2.08
C SER A 150 0.57 -5.63 1.08
N TYR A 151 0.05 -4.41 0.98
CA TYR A 151 -1.02 -4.10 0.02
C TYR A 151 -0.53 -4.17 -1.43
N GLY A 152 0.74 -3.79 -1.68
CA GLY A 152 1.31 -3.92 -3.01
C GLY A 152 1.33 -5.37 -3.47
N ALA A 153 1.71 -6.30 -2.58
CA ALA A 153 1.72 -7.73 -2.91
C ALA A 153 0.30 -8.25 -3.20
N LEU A 154 -0.68 -7.81 -2.42
CA LEU A 154 -2.09 -8.15 -2.61
C LEU A 154 -2.60 -7.67 -3.98
N TYR A 155 -2.35 -6.41 -4.34
CA TYR A 155 -2.77 -5.87 -5.63
C TYR A 155 -2.05 -6.50 -6.81
N VAL A 156 -0.77 -6.83 -6.65
CA VAL A 156 -0.03 -7.58 -7.67
C VAL A 156 -0.64 -8.96 -7.87
N LEU A 157 -1.00 -9.67 -6.81
CA LEU A 157 -1.70 -10.95 -6.92
C LEU A 157 -3.04 -10.78 -7.66
N MET A 158 -3.85 -9.78 -7.29
CA MET A 158 -5.10 -9.48 -7.98
C MET A 158 -4.89 -9.14 -9.46
N ALA A 159 -3.84 -8.37 -9.78
CA ALA A 159 -3.49 -8.05 -11.16
C ALA A 159 -3.07 -9.29 -11.95
N VAL A 160 -2.38 -10.24 -11.31
CA VAL A 160 -1.99 -11.51 -11.93
C VAL A 160 -3.18 -12.43 -12.12
N ILE A 161 -4.19 -12.43 -11.23
CA ILE A 161 -5.38 -13.28 -11.34
C ILE A 161 -6.42 -12.70 -12.33
N PHE A 162 -6.64 -11.38 -12.31
CA PHE A 162 -7.68 -10.71 -13.10
C PHE A 162 -7.12 -9.58 -13.99
N PRO A 163 -6.34 -9.89 -15.03
CA PRO A 163 -5.47 -8.92 -15.69
C PRO A 163 -6.22 -7.88 -16.54
N LYS A 164 -7.46 -8.15 -16.97
CA LYS A 164 -8.31 -7.21 -17.71
C LYS A 164 -9.16 -6.28 -16.82
N ARG A 165 -9.37 -6.64 -15.55
CA ARG A 165 -10.25 -5.91 -14.61
C ARG A 165 -9.62 -5.76 -13.22
N ALA A 166 -8.28 -5.79 -13.17
CA ALA A 166 -7.52 -5.84 -11.93
C ALA A 166 -7.88 -4.67 -10.99
N MET A 167 -8.05 -3.48 -11.56
CA MET A 167 -8.43 -2.28 -10.82
C MET A 167 -9.79 -2.43 -10.12
N VAL A 168 -10.79 -2.99 -10.80
CA VAL A 168 -12.14 -3.18 -10.23
C VAL A 168 -12.09 -4.13 -9.04
N PHE A 169 -11.38 -5.25 -9.17
CA PHE A 169 -11.24 -6.21 -8.07
C PHE A 169 -10.43 -5.65 -6.90
N ALA A 170 -9.38 -4.87 -7.17
CA ALA A 170 -8.59 -4.24 -6.11
C ALA A 170 -9.40 -3.20 -5.32
N VAL A 171 -10.24 -2.41 -6.01
CA VAL A 171 -11.17 -1.45 -5.38
C VAL A 171 -12.25 -2.17 -4.59
N ALA A 172 -12.88 -3.20 -5.17
CA ALA A 172 -13.90 -3.99 -4.47
C ALA A 172 -13.32 -4.64 -3.21
N TYR A 173 -12.11 -5.20 -3.29
CA TYR A 173 -11.43 -5.78 -2.14
C TYR A 173 -11.17 -4.73 -1.06
N THR A 174 -10.62 -3.57 -1.41
CA THR A 174 -10.34 -2.53 -0.40
C THR A 174 -11.59 -1.99 0.26
N LEU A 175 -12.67 -1.75 -0.49
CA LEU A 175 -13.90 -1.23 0.11
C LEU A 175 -14.60 -2.28 0.99
N ILE A 176 -14.64 -3.54 0.56
CA ILE A 176 -15.35 -4.59 1.28
C ILE A 176 -14.52 -5.12 2.46
N PHE A 177 -13.29 -5.56 2.21
CA PHE A 177 -12.49 -6.25 3.22
C PHE A 177 -11.72 -5.29 4.13
N GLU A 178 -11.08 -4.27 3.56
CA GLU A 178 -10.37 -3.29 4.40
C GLU A 178 -11.37 -2.25 4.94
N GLY A 179 -12.32 -1.75 4.16
CA GLY A 179 -13.33 -0.80 4.64
C GLY A 179 -14.35 -1.41 5.60
N LEU A 180 -15.27 -2.22 5.07
CA LEU A 180 -16.43 -2.71 5.84
C LEU A 180 -16.03 -3.77 6.88
N VAL A 181 -15.23 -4.77 6.50
CA VAL A 181 -14.89 -5.87 7.40
C VAL A 181 -13.92 -5.43 8.50
N SER A 182 -13.08 -4.41 8.30
CA SER A 182 -12.17 -3.95 9.36
C SER A 182 -12.87 -3.19 10.50
N LEU A 183 -14.10 -2.71 10.26
CA LEU A 183 -14.94 -2.05 11.26
C LEU A 183 -15.67 -3.06 12.14
N VAL A 184 -15.94 -4.27 11.64
CA VAL A 184 -16.67 -5.29 12.38
C VAL A 184 -15.70 -6.06 13.29
N PRO A 185 -15.96 -6.15 14.62
CA PRO A 185 -15.19 -7.00 15.53
C PRO A 185 -15.55 -8.48 15.33
N ALA A 186 -15.16 -9.04 14.19
CA ALA A 186 -15.30 -10.44 13.85
C ALA A 186 -13.93 -11.12 13.72
N THR A 187 -13.89 -12.45 13.83
CA THR A 187 -12.66 -13.25 13.65
C THR A 187 -11.98 -12.95 12.31
N VAL A 188 -12.77 -12.61 11.28
CA VAL A 188 -12.30 -12.25 9.93
C VAL A 188 -11.46 -10.97 9.93
N ASN A 189 -11.75 -10.01 10.82
CA ASN A 189 -11.00 -8.76 10.92
C ASN A 189 -9.51 -9.00 11.22
N ARG A 190 -9.18 -10.08 11.95
CA ARG A 190 -7.79 -10.46 12.28
C ARG A 190 -6.94 -10.83 11.06
N LEU A 191 -7.58 -11.11 9.92
CA LEU A 191 -6.93 -11.39 8.64
C LEU A 191 -6.64 -10.11 7.83
N THR A 192 -7.29 -8.98 8.15
CA THR A 192 -7.09 -7.73 7.43
C THR A 192 -5.72 -7.13 7.73
N ILE A 193 -5.11 -6.53 6.71
CA ILE A 193 -3.81 -5.84 6.86
C ILE A 193 -4.01 -4.60 7.75
N GLN A 194 -5.14 -3.92 7.60
CA GLN A 194 -5.49 -2.74 8.39
C GLN A 194 -5.55 -3.01 9.90
N TYR A 195 -6.16 -4.12 10.33
CA TYR A 195 -6.22 -4.49 11.75
C TYR A 195 -4.81 -4.60 12.37
N ARG A 196 -3.88 -5.19 11.62
CA ARG A 196 -2.50 -5.40 12.07
C ARG A 196 -1.74 -4.08 12.13
N LEU A 197 -1.82 -3.26 11.10
CA LEU A 197 -1.19 -1.92 11.05
C LEU A 197 -1.73 -1.01 12.15
N ARG A 198 -3.05 -0.98 12.34
CA ARG A 198 -3.69 -0.21 13.42
C ARG A 198 -3.21 -0.67 14.79
N SER A 199 -3.13 -1.99 15.02
CA SER A 199 -2.62 -2.51 16.29
C SER A 199 -1.15 -2.17 16.56
N LEU A 200 -0.34 -2.04 15.51
CA LEU A 200 1.06 -1.59 15.63
C LEU A 200 1.14 -0.10 15.99
N LEU A 201 0.32 0.76 15.38
CA LEU A 201 0.26 2.19 15.72
C LEU A 201 0.01 2.42 17.21
N PHE A 202 -1.07 1.84 17.74
CA PHE A 202 -1.47 2.08 19.14
C PHE A 202 -0.46 1.50 20.15
N ARG A 203 0.25 0.44 19.77
CA ARG A 203 1.32 -0.13 20.60
C ARG A 203 2.58 0.71 20.57
N TRP A 204 3.07 1.08 19.39
CA TRP A 204 4.30 1.87 19.27
C TRP A 204 4.16 3.32 19.75
N MET A 205 2.93 3.81 19.88
CA MET A 205 2.64 5.14 20.46
C MET A 205 2.30 5.11 21.96
N ASP A 206 2.34 3.92 22.61
CA ASP A 206 1.92 3.71 24.01
C ASP A 206 0.48 4.18 24.28
N TRP A 207 -0.38 4.13 23.26
CA TRP A 207 -1.78 4.59 23.34
C TRP A 207 -2.74 3.47 23.74
N TYR A 208 -2.27 2.22 23.78
CA TYR A 208 -3.10 1.05 24.08
C TYR A 208 -3.90 1.19 25.39
N GLU A 209 -3.26 1.70 26.45
CA GLU A 209 -3.90 1.86 27.76
C GLU A 209 -4.87 3.06 27.82
N ARG A 210 -4.71 4.04 26.93
CA ARG A 210 -5.53 5.26 26.88
C ARG A 210 -6.89 5.08 26.18
N ILE A 211 -7.13 3.91 25.60
CA ILE A 211 -8.35 3.59 24.85
C ILE A 211 -9.35 2.87 25.77
N PRO A 212 -10.67 3.18 25.69
CA PRO A 212 -11.72 2.46 26.39
C PRO A 212 -11.68 0.95 26.10
N GLU A 213 -12.03 0.12 27.08
CA GLU A 213 -11.92 -1.34 26.95
C GLU A 213 -12.72 -1.91 25.78
N ASP A 214 -13.88 -1.33 25.48
CA ASP A 214 -14.75 -1.74 24.37
C ASP A 214 -14.06 -1.59 23.00
N ALA A 215 -13.24 -0.55 22.83
CA ALA A 215 -12.49 -0.30 21.61
C ALA A 215 -11.21 -1.15 21.52
N ARG A 216 -10.74 -1.75 22.62
CA ARG A 216 -9.59 -2.68 22.62
C ARG A 216 -9.87 -4.00 21.91
N ILE A 217 -11.15 -4.35 21.70
CA ILE A 217 -11.57 -5.55 20.97
C ILE A 217 -11.11 -5.48 19.49
N LEU A 218 -11.03 -4.26 18.94
CA LEU A 218 -10.56 -3.99 17.58
C LEU A 218 -9.02 -3.97 17.46
N LEU A 219 -8.29 -4.29 18.54
CA LEU A 219 -6.83 -4.26 18.59
C LEU A 219 -6.27 -5.64 18.93
N SER A 220 -5.16 -6.00 18.27
CA SER A 220 -4.53 -7.29 18.53
C SER A 220 -3.87 -7.30 19.93
N LYS A 221 -4.15 -8.35 20.70
CA LYS A 221 -3.44 -8.64 21.96
C LYS A 221 -2.02 -9.20 21.73
N ALA A 222 -1.72 -9.60 20.48
CA ALA A 222 -0.44 -10.13 20.07
C ALA A 222 0.70 -9.10 20.14
N PRO A 223 1.93 -9.50 20.52
CA PRO A 223 3.09 -8.62 20.53
C PRO A 223 3.42 -8.05 19.14
N ALA A 224 4.07 -6.89 19.10
CA ALA A 224 4.33 -6.14 17.86
C ALA A 224 5.09 -6.96 16.80
N TRP A 225 6.08 -7.76 17.22
CA TRP A 225 6.86 -8.60 16.31
C TRP A 225 6.00 -9.65 15.58
N GLN A 226 4.93 -10.16 16.20
CA GLN A 226 4.02 -11.12 15.55
C GLN A 226 3.21 -10.44 14.45
N ASN A 227 2.78 -9.19 14.66
CA ASN A 227 2.06 -8.45 13.63
C ASN A 227 2.97 -8.11 12.45
N VAL A 228 4.22 -7.70 12.71
CA VAL A 228 5.22 -7.46 11.65
C VAL A 228 5.56 -8.76 10.91
N GLY A 229 5.82 -9.85 11.63
CA GLY A 229 6.12 -11.15 11.05
C GLY A 229 4.97 -11.68 10.19
N PHE A 230 3.73 -11.50 10.63
CA PHE A 230 2.54 -11.86 9.85
C PHE A 230 2.45 -11.05 8.56
N LEU A 231 2.65 -9.73 8.61
CA LEU A 231 2.60 -8.87 7.42
C LEU A 231 3.69 -9.23 6.41
N LEU A 232 4.92 -9.47 6.87
CA LEU A 232 6.02 -9.90 6.00
C LEU A 232 5.78 -11.31 5.43
N GLY A 233 5.29 -12.23 6.25
CA GLY A 233 4.93 -13.59 5.83
C GLY A 233 3.82 -13.59 4.79
N LEU A 234 2.78 -12.79 4.99
CA LEU A 234 1.68 -12.60 4.04
C LEU A 234 2.20 -11.98 2.74
N THR A 235 3.04 -10.97 2.81
CA THR A 235 3.67 -10.34 1.63
C THR A 235 4.45 -11.36 0.81
N ALA A 236 5.30 -12.16 1.46
CA ALA A 236 6.10 -13.19 0.81
C ALA A 236 5.22 -14.28 0.17
N LEU A 237 4.16 -14.70 0.87
CA LEU A 237 3.20 -15.69 0.36
C LEU A 237 2.46 -15.16 -0.88
N LEU A 238 1.92 -13.94 -0.81
CA LEU A 238 1.15 -13.32 -1.90
C LEU A 238 2.03 -13.08 -3.13
N LEU A 239 3.26 -12.57 -2.95
CA LEU A 239 4.22 -12.42 -4.04
C LEU A 239 4.66 -13.76 -4.61
N GLY A 240 4.92 -14.76 -3.76
CA GLY A 240 5.25 -16.11 -4.20
C GLY A 240 4.14 -16.71 -5.06
N ALA A 241 2.89 -16.61 -4.61
CA ALA A 241 1.72 -17.04 -5.37
C ALA A 241 1.61 -16.29 -6.70
N ALA A 242 1.81 -14.96 -6.71
CA ALA A 242 1.79 -14.17 -7.94
C ALA A 242 2.87 -14.62 -8.94
N VAL A 243 4.09 -14.91 -8.47
CA VAL A 243 5.21 -15.41 -9.28
C VAL A 243 4.95 -16.83 -9.81
N VAL A 244 4.25 -17.68 -9.07
CA VAL A 244 3.84 -19.01 -9.53
C VAL A 244 2.77 -18.87 -10.60
N ILE A 245 1.71 -18.11 -10.34
CA ILE A 245 0.57 -17.98 -11.28
C ILE A 245 1.02 -17.37 -12.61
N ILE A 246 1.88 -16.35 -12.61
CA ILE A 246 2.35 -15.73 -13.86
C ILE A 246 3.21 -16.67 -14.73
N GLN A 247 3.83 -17.70 -14.13
CA GLN A 247 4.60 -18.70 -14.88
C GLN A 247 3.69 -19.69 -15.60
N TYR A 248 2.64 -20.17 -14.92
CA TYR A 248 1.71 -21.14 -15.49
C TYR A 248 0.64 -20.51 -16.38
N ARG A 249 0.47 -19.19 -16.35
CA ARG A 249 -0.57 -18.53 -17.11
C ARG A 249 -0.15 -18.20 -18.54
N GLU A 250 -0.90 -18.74 -19.49
CA GLU A 250 -0.88 -18.35 -20.89
C GLU A 250 -1.91 -17.24 -21.11
N TYR A 251 -1.47 -16.11 -21.65
CA TYR A 251 -2.34 -14.99 -21.96
C TYR A 251 -2.66 -15.07 -23.44
N ALA A 252 -3.90 -15.47 -23.78
CA ALA A 252 -4.38 -15.41 -25.14
C ALA A 252 -4.44 -13.96 -25.60
N VAL A 253 -3.60 -13.61 -26.58
CA VAL A 253 -3.70 -12.35 -27.32
C VAL A 253 -4.85 -12.55 -28.29
N ASN A 254 -5.90 -11.72 -28.18
CA ASN A 254 -7.01 -11.77 -29.13
C ASN A 254 -6.45 -11.57 -30.54
N SER A 255 -6.73 -12.50 -31.46
CA SER A 255 -6.54 -12.28 -32.88
C SER A 255 -7.41 -11.09 -33.32
N PRO A 256 -6.88 -10.18 -34.14
CA PRO A 256 -7.74 -9.20 -34.81
C PRO A 256 -8.62 -9.96 -35.81
N ASP A 257 -9.92 -9.96 -35.54
CA ASP A 257 -10.95 -10.28 -36.54
C ASP A 257 -11.27 -9.01 -37.36
#